data_AF-A0A7W1TTK0-F1
#
_entry.id   AF-A0A7W1TTK0-F1
#
_cell.length_a   1.000
_cell.length_b   1.000
_cell.length_c   1.000
_cell.angle_alpha   90.00
_cell.angle_beta   90.00
_cell.angle_gamma   90.00
#
_symmetry.space_group_name_H-M   'P 1'
#
loop_
_entity.id
_entity.type
_entity.pdbx_description
1 polymer ?
#
loop_
_entity_poly.entity_id
_entity_poly.type
_entity_poly.pdbx_seq_one_letter_code
_entity_poly.pdbx_strand_id
1 'polypeptide(L)'
;MPVALARAGDRATCVWTVVDTSGSERRLRSPDGAAPGLARGGICRVALPLAELGVGAYRLRAEVRAGGRTVTREAAFRIDR
;
A
#
# COMPACT_ATOMS: atom_id res chain seq x y z
N MET A 1 1.78 -7.84 12.69
CA MET A 1 2.25 -6.95 11.61
C MET A 1 1.12 -6.00 11.23
N PRO A 2 1.34 -4.67 11.15
CA PRO A 2 0.29 -3.74 10.74
C PRO A 2 -0.06 -3.88 9.26
N VAL A 3 -1.32 -3.58 8.96
CA VAL A 3 -1.93 -3.72 7.64
C VAL A 3 -2.54 -2.40 7.24
N ALA A 4 -2.35 -2.00 5.99
CA ALA A 4 -3.06 -0.88 5.39
C ALA A 4 -4.18 -1.38 4.48
N LEU A 5 -5.28 -0.63 4.44
CA LEU A 5 -6.51 -0.98 3.73
C LEU A 5 -6.96 0.17 2.84
N ALA A 6 -7.43 -0.17 1.64
CA ALA A 6 -8.12 0.76 0.75
C ALA A 6 -9.40 0.10 0.26
N ARG A 7 -10.54 0.80 0.41
CA ARG A 7 -11.79 0.38 -0.24
C ARG A 7 -11.63 0.52 -1.75
N ALA A 8 -12.03 -0.52 -2.45
CA ALA A 8 -11.91 -0.63 -3.89
C ALA A 8 -13.15 -1.34 -4.45
N GLY A 9 -13.47 -1.17 -5.73
CA GLY A 9 -14.52 -2.00 -6.34
C GLY A 9 -14.09 -3.48 -6.39
N ASP A 10 -15.03 -4.42 -6.57
CA ASP A 10 -14.74 -5.87 -6.62
C ASP A 10 -13.79 -6.30 -7.75
N ARG A 11 -13.57 -5.45 -8.75
CA ARG A 11 -12.63 -5.67 -9.86
C ARG A 11 -11.46 -4.71 -9.86
N ALA A 12 -11.14 -4.15 -8.70
CA ALA A 12 -10.04 -3.21 -8.59
C ALA A 12 -8.70 -3.94 -8.40
N THR A 13 -7.65 -3.38 -8.99
CA THR A 13 -6.27 -3.78 -8.73
C THR A 13 -5.57 -2.70 -7.95
N CYS A 14 -4.79 -3.07 -6.94
CA CYS A 14 -4.10 -2.10 -6.09
C CYS A 14 -2.59 -2.25 -6.14
N VAL A 15 -1.91 -1.12 -6.35
CA VAL A 15 -0.47 -1.00 -6.22
C VAL A 15 -0.14 -0.22 -4.97
N TRP A 16 0.72 -0.79 -4.13
CA TRP A 16 1.14 -0.18 -2.87
C TRP A 16 2.60 0.22 -2.94
N THR A 17 2.91 1.45 -2.55
CA THR A 17 4.26 1.98 -2.52
C THR A 17 4.48 2.69 -1.19
N VAL A 18 5.57 2.35 -0.49
CA VAL A 18 6.08 3.17 0.61
C VAL A 18 7.10 4.15 0.06
N VAL A 19 7.02 5.39 0.50
CA VAL A 19 7.95 6.46 0.18
C VAL A 19 8.53 6.98 1.49
N ASP A 20 9.84 6.97 1.64
CA ASP A 20 10.48 7.58 2.80
C ASP A 20 10.66 9.10 2.64
N THR A 21 11.19 9.75 3.68
CA THR A 21 11.44 11.21 3.66
C THR A 21 12.52 11.65 2.68
N SER A 22 13.43 10.75 2.27
CA SER A 22 14.42 11.02 1.22
C SER A 22 13.81 10.98 -0.18
N GLY A 23 12.56 10.50 -0.31
CA GLY A 23 11.87 10.30 -1.57
C GLY A 23 12.13 8.92 -2.19
N SER A 24 12.81 8.02 -1.48
CA SER A 24 13.04 6.66 -1.95
C SER A 24 11.72 5.89 -1.96
N GLU A 25 11.34 5.36 -3.12
CA GLU A 25 10.11 4.60 -3.29
C GLU A 25 10.37 3.09 -3.27
N ARG A 26 9.57 2.34 -2.52
CA ARG A 26 9.57 0.89 -2.49
C ARG A 26 8.17 0.34 -2.72
N ARG A 27 8.02 -0.48 -3.77
CA ARG A 27 6.78 -1.18 -4.06
C ARG A 27 6.59 -2.36 -3.09
N LEU A 28 5.42 -2.43 -2.48
CA LEU A 28 5.06 -3.49 -1.54
C LEU A 28 4.31 -4.63 -2.26
N ARG A 29 4.50 -5.85 -1.77
CA ARG A 29 3.76 -7.05 -2.21
C ARG A 29 2.52 -7.25 -1.34
N SER A 30 1.44 -7.79 -1.91
CA SER A 30 0.27 -8.11 -1.09
C SER A 30 0.59 -9.23 -0.09
N PRO A 31 -0.19 -9.37 1.00
CA PRO A 31 0.12 -10.33 2.08
C PRO A 31 0.13 -11.80 1.63
N ASP A 32 -0.50 -12.11 0.50
CA ASP A 32 -0.49 -13.44 -0.14
C ASP A 32 0.70 -13.65 -1.10
N GLY A 33 1.67 -12.73 -1.11
CA GLY A 33 2.88 -12.82 -1.94
C GLY A 33 2.67 -12.47 -3.41
N ALA A 34 1.44 -12.13 -3.81
CA ALA A 34 1.14 -11.77 -5.19
C ALA A 34 1.67 -10.35 -5.55
N ALA A 35 2.08 -10.19 -6.81
CA ALA A 35 2.17 -8.88 -7.46
C ALA A 35 0.75 -8.22 -7.45
N PRO A 36 0.63 -6.91 -7.69
CA PRO A 36 -0.42 -6.03 -7.12
C PRO A 36 -1.77 -6.73 -6.88
N GLY A 37 -2.11 -6.90 -5.59
CA GLY A 37 -3.23 -7.72 -5.17
C GLY A 37 -4.56 -7.21 -5.71
N LEU A 38 -5.31 -8.11 -6.35
CA LEU A 38 -6.73 -7.91 -6.66
C LEU A 38 -7.50 -7.61 -5.38
N ALA A 39 -8.41 -6.64 -5.43
CA ALA A 39 -9.34 -6.37 -4.34
C ALA A 39 -10.17 -7.64 -4.05
N ARG A 40 -10.15 -8.09 -2.80
CA ARG A 40 -11.01 -9.21 -2.35
C ARG A 40 -12.17 -8.63 -1.56
N GLY A 41 -13.40 -8.89 -2.00
CA GLY A 41 -14.61 -8.36 -1.37
C GLY A 41 -14.62 -6.82 -1.30
N GLY A 42 -14.18 -6.16 -2.38
CA GLY A 42 -14.09 -4.71 -2.46
C GLY A 42 -13.02 -4.07 -1.56
N ILE A 43 -12.02 -4.82 -1.08
CA ILE A 43 -10.96 -4.29 -0.24
C ILE A 43 -9.59 -4.71 -0.77
N CYS A 44 -8.72 -3.72 -0.93
CA CYS A 44 -7.30 -3.91 -1.12
C CYS A 44 -6.57 -3.84 0.22
N ARG A 45 -5.61 -4.75 0.43
CA ARG A 45 -4.83 -4.84 1.67
C ARG A 45 -3.35 -5.06 1.38
N VAL A 46 -2.49 -4.49 2.22
CA VAL A 46 -1.04 -4.72 2.19
C VAL A 46 -0.48 -4.81 3.60
N ALA A 47 0.44 -5.76 3.81
CA ALA A 47 1.19 -5.84 5.05
C ALA A 47 2.36 -4.86 4.97
N LEU A 48 2.54 -4.05 6.02
CA LEU A 48 3.68 -3.14 6.09
C LEU A 48 4.88 -3.89 6.66
N PRO A 49 6.01 -3.98 5.94
CA PRO A 49 7.19 -4.68 6.42
C PRO A 49 7.97 -3.80 7.40
N LEU A 50 7.37 -3.46 8.55
CA LEU A 50 7.98 -2.54 9.52
C LEU A 50 9.35 -2.99 10.02
N ALA A 51 9.64 -4.29 10.04
CA ALA A 51 10.96 -4.79 10.41
C ALA A 51 12.04 -4.49 9.35
N GLU A 52 11.64 -4.31 8.09
CA GLU A 52 12.52 -3.92 6.99
C GLU A 52 12.58 -2.40 6.79
N LEU A 53 11.65 -1.67 7.41
CA LEU A 53 11.60 -0.21 7.41
C LEU A 53 12.26 0.28 8.70
N GLY A 54 13.27 1.14 8.57
CA GLY A 54 13.90 1.73 9.74
C GLY A 54 12.98 2.65 10.55
N VAL A 55 13.49 3.17 11.66
CA VAL A 55 12.86 4.30 12.37
C VAL A 55 12.84 5.51 11.45
N GLY A 56 11.69 6.15 11.31
CA GLY A 56 11.56 7.27 10.38
C GLY A 56 10.12 7.67 10.06
N ALA A 57 9.99 8.69 9.23
CA ALA A 57 8.71 9.11 8.66
C ALA A 57 8.55 8.59 7.23
N TYR A 58 7.33 8.18 6.91
CA TYR A 58 6.99 7.49 5.68
C TYR A 58 5.64 7.97 5.16
N ARG A 59 5.44 7.84 3.85
CA ARG A 59 4.15 7.94 3.18
C ARG A 59 3.83 6.62 2.52
N LEU A 60 2.64 6.09 2.79
CA LEU A 60 2.09 4.96 2.06
C LEU A 60 1.18 5.49 0.94
N ARG A 61 1.53 5.21 -0.31
CA ARG A 61 0.72 5.48 -1.50
C ARG A 61 0.02 4.20 -1.96
N ALA A 62 -1.26 4.33 -2.27
CA ALA A 62 -2.08 3.29 -2.87
C ALA A 62 -2.64 3.81 -4.21
N GLU A 63 -2.32 3.14 -5.32
CA GLU A 63 -3.00 3.34 -6.60
C GLU A 63 -4.05 2.26 -6.79
N VAL A 64 -5.31 2.66 -6.86
CA VAL A 64 -6.46 1.78 -7.06
C VAL A 64 -6.97 1.94 -8.48
N ARG A 65 -6.92 0.87 -9.28
CA ARG A 65 -7.37 0.86 -10.68
C ARG A 65 -8.65 0.05 -10.81
N ALA A 66 -9.74 0.67 -11.23
CA ALA A 66 -11.05 0.02 -11.39
C ALA A 66 -11.82 0.60 -12.58
N GLY A 67 -12.24 -0.25 -13.52
CA GLY A 67 -13.10 0.14 -14.64
C GLY A 67 -12.55 1.33 -15.46
N GLY A 68 -11.25 1.31 -15.78
CA GLY A 68 -10.57 2.36 -16.54
C GLY A 68 -10.21 3.62 -15.75
N ARG A 69 -10.59 3.72 -14.48
CA ARG A 69 -10.24 4.84 -13.59
C ARG A 69 -9.11 4.45 -12.64
N THR A 70 -8.21 5.39 -12.39
CA THR A 70 -7.15 5.27 -11.38
C THR A 70 -7.38 6.32 -10.30
N VAL A 71 -7.39 5.87 -9.05
CA VAL A 71 -7.47 6.75 -7.87
C VAL A 71 -6.22 6.54 -7.04
N THR A 72 -5.52 7.62 -6.73
CA THR A 72 -4.37 7.59 -5.83
C THR A 72 -4.79 8.07 -4.45
N ARG A 73 -4.40 7.33 -3.41
CA ARG A 73 -4.57 7.70 -1.99
C ARG A 73 -3.22 7.65 -1.30
N GLU A 74 -2.99 8.57 -0.37
CA GLU A 74 -1.77 8.61 0.42
C GLU A 74 -2.11 8.75 1.91
N ALA A 75 -1.31 8.12 2.76
CA ALA A 75 -1.35 8.28 4.21
C ALA A 75 0.07 8.39 4.76
N ALA A 76 0.31 9.39 5.60
CA ALA A 76 1.58 9.54 6.30
C ALA A 76 1.58 8.70 7.58
N PHE A 77 2.72 8.09 7.92
CA PHE A 77 2.93 7.39 9.18
C PHE A 77 4.38 7.54 9.64
N ARG A 78 4.61 7.22 10.92
CA ARG A 78 5.95 7.21 11.51
C ARG A 78 6.19 5.87 12.20
N ILE A 79 7.43 5.43 12.16
CA ILE A 79 7.94 4.30 12.94
C ILE A 79 8.87 4.91 13.99
N ASP A 80 8.47 4.80 15.25
CA ASP A 80 9.27 5.22 16.40
C ASP A 80 10.02 4.01 16.98
N ARG A 81 11.02 4.25 17.85
CA ARG A 81 11.85 3.20 18.48
C ARG A 81 11.09 2.37 19.51
#